data_AF-A0A167WSG2-F1
#
_entry.id   AF-A0A167WSG2-F1
#
_cell.length_a   1.000
_cell.length_b   1.000
_cell.length_c   1.000
_cell.angle_alpha   90.00
_cell.angle_beta   90.00
_cell.angle_gamma   90.00
#
_symmetry.space_group_name_H-M   'P 1'
#
loop_
_entity.id
_entity.type
_entity.pdbx_description
1 polymer ?
#
loop_
_entity_poly.entity_id
_entity_poly.type
_entity_poly.pdbx_seq_one_letter_code
_entity_poly.pdbx_strand_id
1 'polypeptide(L)'
;MDLPSSLSLLEAFSNAEDVDRLDRGGDDPDLFGQFIASGIKPISGQPHMTLTHNVPQTYPLDSYLTTINELLSPRTPDLILGEHNPPFELQRTFEARLPSLSEESKEYLQLKGALRIVSIDLRNELLAAYIKYVHPLLPVIDLQWFLLNVMVEDESRFPSPLLHQAVMLAGSAFIEQETAVKAGFSSRKALRRTLFGRAKLLYEFETEPNAYTQIQALLLMMQWHGSGSGHKDPTYWFDLAYSTAQRVDLLGSLETGSFSHKHRMWWCLYVRDRILSLGFRRPLRIPNSDVTMSLLDSTRYYSSELYHELVLVMLGEASAMLSWENQERMMLLFIQEIKLAHCVGVIINLLYQDAWSPSPSGECEYSMVPRSNVSQAAITGCEQLLKTWIQDLPAPAHYFPPSLLRDCHAESPEIVLLVHQAFLYLLHLTAMSILYQAASRKGDGIQTTLISEMRGLTLQVNEILNELHDCRMLHFLPGSTITILIIILEASLPDLKVPDSIVRMQAMSNLYACEEAAGHLLQTYPAAEIVLSQAQNARGHLLGLAVT
;
A
#
# COMPACT_ATOMS: atom_id res chain seq x y z
N MET A 1 30.02 32.94 27.02
CA MET A 1 29.08 33.77 27.80
C MET A 1 28.08 34.32 26.81
N ASP A 2 27.02 33.60 26.47
CA ASP A 2 25.89 33.07 27.25
C ASP A 2 24.64 33.82 26.80
N LEU A 3 23.57 33.05 26.61
CA LEU A 3 22.23 33.41 26.14
C LEU A 3 21.61 34.63 26.86
N PRO A 4 20.55 35.22 26.27
CA PRO A 4 19.17 34.88 26.71
C PRO A 4 18.22 34.64 25.49
N SER A 5 17.45 33.56 25.42
CA SER A 5 16.14 33.28 26.08
C SER A 5 14.98 34.18 25.60
N SER A 6 14.05 33.62 24.81
CA SER A 6 12.72 34.19 24.57
C SER A 6 11.64 33.15 24.81
N LEU A 7 11.04 33.24 26.00
CA LEU A 7 9.71 32.75 26.32
C LEU A 7 8.78 33.97 26.37
N SER A 8 7.67 33.93 25.63
CA SER A 8 6.30 34.24 26.08
C SER A 8 5.44 34.87 24.98
N LEU A 9 4.33 34.18 24.73
CA LEU A 9 3.16 34.60 23.98
C LEU A 9 2.27 35.51 24.84
N LEU A 10 1.47 36.33 24.15
CA LEU A 10 0.19 36.94 24.57
C LEU A 10 0.24 38.10 25.56
N GLU A 11 0.02 39.32 25.06
CA GLU A 11 -1.16 40.15 25.35
C GLU A 11 -0.94 41.60 24.86
N ALA A 12 -1.74 42.04 23.89
CA ALA A 12 -2.26 43.41 23.85
C ALA A 12 -3.36 43.56 22.75
N PHE A 13 -4.62 43.49 23.20
CA PHE A 13 -5.80 44.30 22.84
C PHE A 13 -6.08 44.60 21.34
N SER A 14 -7.15 44.12 20.69
CA SER A 14 -8.61 44.23 20.96
C SER A 14 -9.18 45.64 20.98
N ASN A 15 -10.25 45.83 20.19
CA ASN A 15 -11.29 46.89 20.17
C ASN A 15 -11.04 48.02 19.14
N ALA A 16 -12.00 48.45 18.30
CA ALA A 16 -13.45 48.22 18.24
C ALA A 16 -14.02 48.52 16.83
N GLU A 17 -15.24 48.00 16.63
CA GLU A 17 -16.32 48.30 15.67
C GLU A 17 -16.62 49.83 15.61
N ASP A 18 -17.37 50.45 14.68
CA ASP A 18 -18.56 50.04 13.93
C ASP A 18 -19.03 51.19 12.97
N VAL A 19 -20.02 50.88 12.11
CA VAL A 19 -21.03 51.78 11.46
C VAL A 19 -20.79 52.40 10.06
N ASP A 20 -21.15 51.63 9.02
CA ASP A 20 -22.39 51.68 8.20
C ASP A 20 -23.08 53.00 7.70
N ARG A 21 -23.78 52.85 6.55
CA ARG A 21 -24.82 53.65 5.83
C ARG A 21 -24.41 54.43 4.57
N LEU A 22 -24.77 53.97 3.35
CA LEU A 22 -26.05 54.11 2.58
C LEU A 22 -26.23 55.54 1.98
N ASP A 23 -26.57 55.79 0.71
CA ASP A 23 -27.59 55.13 -0.14
C ASP A 23 -27.57 55.63 -1.63
N ARG A 24 -28.18 54.82 -2.54
CA ARG A 24 -28.76 55.07 -3.92
C ARG A 24 -27.85 55.43 -5.12
N GLY A 25 -28.04 54.93 -6.35
CA GLY A 25 -28.99 54.01 -6.99
C GLY A 25 -28.91 54.22 -8.53
N GLY A 26 -29.13 53.19 -9.35
CA GLY A 26 -29.21 53.33 -10.82
C GLY A 26 -28.88 52.06 -11.60
N ASP A 27 -29.82 51.65 -12.46
CA ASP A 27 -29.89 50.41 -13.26
C ASP A 27 -28.82 50.25 -14.35
N ASP A 28 -28.38 49.01 -14.63
CA ASP A 28 -28.42 48.34 -15.96
C ASP A 28 -27.73 46.94 -15.91
N PRO A 29 -28.34 45.88 -16.47
CA PRO A 29 -27.71 44.56 -16.60
C PRO A 29 -27.35 44.26 -18.05
N ASP A 30 -26.07 44.12 -18.40
CA ASP A 30 -25.63 43.38 -19.60
C ASP A 30 -24.11 43.32 -19.66
N LEU A 31 -23.52 42.11 -19.64
CA LEU A 31 -22.27 41.76 -20.35
C LEU A 31 -21.75 40.34 -20.06
N PHE A 32 -22.60 39.30 -20.13
CA PHE A 32 -22.11 37.92 -20.32
C PHE A 32 -23.14 37.09 -21.09
N GLY A 33 -23.28 37.38 -22.38
CA GLY A 33 -24.15 36.59 -23.24
C GLY A 33 -24.36 37.19 -24.62
N GLN A 34 -23.36 37.10 -25.49
CA GLN A 34 -23.56 37.10 -26.94
C GLN A 34 -22.20 36.89 -27.64
N PHE A 35 -21.95 35.67 -28.10
CA PHE A 35 -21.24 35.36 -29.35
C PHE A 35 -21.37 33.85 -29.63
N ILE A 36 -22.58 33.42 -29.97
CA ILE A 36 -22.80 32.17 -30.70
C ILE A 36 -23.47 32.54 -32.03
N ALA A 37 -22.88 32.00 -33.10
CA ALA A 37 -23.29 32.00 -34.51
C ALA A 37 -22.96 33.25 -35.37
N SER A 38 -21.89 33.16 -36.16
CA SER A 38 -22.02 32.84 -37.60
C SER A 38 -20.66 32.93 -38.35
N GLY A 39 -20.48 32.02 -39.31
CA GLY A 39 -19.75 32.30 -40.55
C GLY A 39 -18.27 31.86 -40.65
N ILE A 40 -18.03 30.62 -41.07
CA ILE A 40 -16.77 30.24 -41.74
C ILE A 40 -17.11 29.75 -43.15
N LYS A 41 -16.68 30.53 -44.17
CA LYS A 41 -16.64 30.13 -45.57
C LYS A 41 -15.36 29.30 -45.83
N PRO A 42 -15.41 28.31 -46.74
CA PRO A 42 -14.26 27.44 -47.03
C PRO A 42 -13.37 28.05 -48.12
N ILE A 43 -12.05 27.89 -47.98
CA ILE A 43 -11.10 28.06 -49.10
C ILE A 43 -10.30 26.77 -49.25
N SER A 44 -10.45 26.21 -50.44
CA SER A 44 -9.91 24.98 -51.00
C SER A 44 -8.42 25.07 -51.33
N GLY A 45 -7.69 23.96 -51.16
CA GLY A 45 -6.30 23.83 -51.62
C GLY A 45 -5.72 22.41 -51.60
N GLN A 46 -6.22 21.52 -52.48
CA GLN A 46 -5.58 20.30 -53.06
C GLN A 46 -5.27 19.07 -52.16
N PRO A 47 -5.05 17.86 -52.74
CA PRO A 47 -5.68 17.23 -53.91
C PRO A 47 -6.42 15.93 -53.56
N HIS A 48 -7.26 15.48 -54.48
CA HIS A 48 -8.11 14.29 -54.42
C HIS A 48 -7.40 13.00 -54.00
N MET A 49 -7.95 12.29 -53.01
CA MET A 49 -7.67 10.87 -52.80
C MET A 49 -8.83 10.04 -53.36
N THR A 50 -8.49 9.22 -54.34
CA THR A 50 -9.33 8.28 -55.06
C THR A 50 -10.01 7.29 -54.11
N LEU A 51 -11.32 7.09 -54.31
CA LEU A 51 -12.08 5.95 -53.76
C LEU A 51 -11.42 4.65 -54.21
N THR A 52 -10.61 4.06 -53.34
CA THR A 52 -10.15 2.68 -53.48
C THR A 52 -10.84 1.86 -52.40
N HIS A 53 -11.68 0.95 -52.87
CA HIS A 53 -12.45 0.00 -52.09
C HIS A 53 -11.48 -1.05 -51.53
N ASN A 54 -10.90 -0.80 -50.35
CA ASN A 54 -10.15 -1.80 -49.59
C ASN A 54 -10.69 -1.83 -48.17
N VAL A 55 -11.76 -2.59 -47.95
CA VAL A 55 -12.13 -3.04 -46.61
C VAL A 55 -11.12 -4.15 -46.28
N PRO A 56 -10.21 -3.96 -45.31
CA PRO A 56 -9.39 -5.05 -44.83
C PRO A 56 -10.33 -6.09 -44.23
N GLN A 57 -10.15 -7.36 -44.61
CA GLN A 57 -10.92 -8.47 -44.05
C GLN A 57 -10.92 -8.36 -42.52
N THR A 58 -12.11 -8.08 -41.97
CA THR A 58 -12.35 -8.13 -40.54
C THR A 58 -12.01 -9.53 -40.05
N TYR A 59 -11.04 -9.61 -39.13
CA TYR A 59 -10.79 -10.78 -38.31
C TYR A 59 -12.11 -11.28 -37.70
N PRO A 60 -12.25 -12.60 -37.43
CA PRO A 60 -13.51 -13.16 -36.96
C PRO A 60 -13.98 -12.45 -35.68
N LEU A 61 -15.27 -12.08 -35.64
CA LEU A 61 -15.93 -11.49 -34.47
C LEU A 61 -15.83 -12.34 -33.19
N ASP A 62 -15.32 -13.58 -33.30
CA ASP A 62 -15.08 -14.49 -32.19
C ASP A 62 -14.18 -13.88 -31.09
N SER A 63 -13.22 -13.02 -31.44
CA SER A 63 -12.35 -12.38 -30.44
C SER A 63 -13.09 -11.37 -29.56
N TYR A 64 -14.11 -10.69 -30.11
CA TYR A 64 -14.95 -9.76 -29.37
C TYR A 64 -16.10 -10.45 -28.65
N LEU A 65 -16.56 -11.61 -29.11
CA LEU A 65 -17.55 -12.42 -28.39
C LEU A 65 -17.01 -12.87 -27.02
N THR A 66 -15.72 -13.19 -26.91
CA THR A 66 -15.06 -13.43 -25.61
C THR A 66 -15.06 -12.20 -24.72
N THR A 67 -14.69 -11.03 -25.23
CA THR A 67 -14.66 -9.76 -24.45
C THR A 67 -16.06 -9.29 -24.07
N ILE A 68 -17.05 -9.47 -24.96
CA ILE A 68 -18.45 -9.14 -24.73
C ILE A 68 -19.07 -10.13 -23.74
N ASN A 69 -18.76 -11.43 -23.84
CA ASN A 69 -19.17 -12.43 -22.84
C ASN A 69 -18.47 -12.21 -21.49
N GLU A 70 -17.22 -11.73 -21.45
CA GLU A 70 -16.53 -11.35 -20.22
C GLU A 70 -17.16 -10.12 -19.54
N LEU A 71 -17.68 -9.17 -20.33
CA LEU A 71 -18.36 -7.97 -19.84
C LEU A 71 -19.82 -8.22 -19.43
N LEU A 72 -20.53 -9.12 -20.12
CA LEU A 72 -21.98 -9.33 -19.95
C LEU A 72 -22.35 -10.56 -19.09
N SER A 73 -21.43 -11.49 -18.82
CA SER A 73 -21.76 -12.69 -18.04
C SER A 73 -21.91 -12.40 -16.54
N PRO A 74 -22.91 -12.99 -15.85
CA PRO A 74 -23.01 -12.94 -14.40
C PRO A 74 -21.89 -13.79 -13.78
N ARG A 75 -20.73 -13.18 -13.52
CA ARG A 75 -19.69 -13.79 -12.69
C ARG A 75 -20.22 -13.94 -11.25
N THR A 76 -20.75 -15.10 -10.91
CA THR A 76 -20.56 -15.70 -9.57
C THR A 76 -19.23 -16.47 -9.62
N PRO A 77 -18.36 -16.33 -8.59
CA PRO A 77 -16.93 -16.60 -8.73
C PRO A 77 -16.61 -18.09 -8.60
N ASP A 78 -15.64 -18.57 -9.40
CA ASP A 78 -14.58 -19.56 -9.14
C ASP A 78 -14.72 -20.56 -7.96
N LEU A 79 -15.94 -20.99 -7.65
CA LEU A 79 -16.23 -22.10 -6.75
C LEU A 79 -16.20 -23.37 -7.59
N ILE A 80 -15.35 -24.33 -7.21
CA ILE A 80 -15.43 -25.66 -7.82
C ILE A 80 -16.74 -26.27 -7.35
N LEU A 81 -17.77 -26.24 -8.20
CA LEU A 81 -18.98 -27.03 -7.98
C LEU A 81 -18.63 -28.50 -8.22
N GLY A 82 -18.06 -29.16 -7.21
CA GLY A 82 -17.90 -30.60 -7.21
C GLY A 82 -19.26 -31.27 -7.00
N GLU A 83 -19.60 -32.25 -7.85
CA GLU A 83 -20.88 -32.97 -7.84
C GLU A 83 -21.17 -33.81 -6.56
N HIS A 84 -20.34 -33.75 -5.51
CA HIS A 84 -20.43 -34.64 -4.34
C HIS A 84 -20.25 -34.00 -2.95
N ASN A 85 -20.57 -32.71 -2.76
CA ASN A 85 -20.74 -32.17 -1.40
C ASN A 85 -22.22 -31.79 -1.15
N PRO A 86 -22.79 -32.13 0.03
CA PRO A 86 -24.16 -31.80 0.37
C PRO A 86 -24.37 -30.28 0.31
N PRO A 87 -25.61 -29.78 0.16
CA PRO A 87 -25.86 -28.38 -0.11
C PRO A 87 -25.22 -27.55 1.01
N PHE A 88 -24.29 -26.68 0.59
CA PHE A 88 -23.75 -25.52 1.30
C PHE A 88 -24.52 -25.21 2.58
N GLU A 89 -23.83 -25.08 3.72
CA GLU A 89 -24.30 -24.25 4.82
C GLU A 89 -25.01 -23.03 4.22
N LEU A 90 -26.28 -22.83 4.58
CA LEU A 90 -27.14 -21.75 4.09
C LEU A 90 -26.28 -20.50 3.91
N GLN A 91 -26.01 -20.08 2.66
CA GLN A 91 -24.99 -19.06 2.38
C GLN A 91 -25.27 -17.84 3.26
N ARG A 92 -24.46 -17.64 4.30
CA ARG A 92 -24.67 -16.57 5.27
C ARG A 92 -24.47 -15.25 4.54
N THR A 93 -25.43 -14.35 4.65
CA THR A 93 -25.38 -13.03 4.01
C THR A 93 -25.64 -11.95 5.04
N PHE A 94 -25.07 -10.77 4.82
CA PHE A 94 -25.39 -9.62 5.66
C PHE A 94 -26.87 -9.27 5.56
N GLU A 95 -27.51 -9.05 6.70
CA GLU A 95 -28.83 -8.46 6.80
C GLU A 95 -28.71 -7.00 6.38
N ALA A 96 -28.91 -6.73 5.09
CA ALA A 96 -28.66 -5.42 4.48
C ALA A 96 -29.52 -4.31 5.13
N ARG A 97 -29.01 -3.66 6.17
CA ARG A 97 -29.44 -2.31 6.58
C ARG A 97 -28.61 -1.31 5.79
N LEU A 98 -28.89 -1.21 4.50
CA LEU A 98 -28.25 -0.27 3.57
C LEU A 98 -29.26 0.87 3.31
N PRO A 99 -29.31 1.92 4.15
CA PRO A 99 -30.44 2.86 4.22
C PRO A 99 -30.63 3.77 2.99
N SER A 100 -29.88 3.57 1.91
CA SER A 100 -29.85 4.46 0.73
C SER A 100 -29.90 3.75 -0.63
N LEU A 101 -29.94 2.41 -0.67
CA LEU A 101 -29.86 1.66 -1.93
C LEU A 101 -31.23 1.33 -2.53
N SER A 102 -31.37 1.45 -3.85
CA SER A 102 -32.51 0.90 -4.59
C SER A 102 -32.57 -0.62 -4.47
N GLU A 103 -33.76 -1.21 -4.60
CA GLU A 103 -33.92 -2.67 -4.58
C GLU A 103 -33.13 -3.34 -5.71
N GLU A 104 -33.07 -2.74 -6.91
CA GLU A 104 -32.24 -3.21 -8.02
C GLU A 104 -30.75 -3.29 -7.64
N SER A 105 -30.25 -2.28 -6.91
CA SER A 105 -28.86 -2.26 -6.45
C SER A 105 -28.59 -3.36 -5.42
N LYS A 106 -29.54 -3.60 -4.51
CA LYS A 106 -29.46 -4.68 -3.51
C LYS A 106 -29.46 -6.04 -4.19
N GLU A 107 -30.38 -6.28 -5.13
CA GLU A 107 -30.44 -7.51 -5.92
C GLU A 107 -29.15 -7.72 -6.71
N TYR A 108 -28.61 -6.67 -7.32
CA TYR A 108 -27.33 -6.75 -8.04
C TYR A 108 -26.16 -7.11 -7.11
N LEU A 109 -26.06 -6.48 -5.93
CA LEU A 109 -25.04 -6.80 -4.93
C LEU A 109 -25.17 -8.23 -4.39
N GLN A 110 -26.40 -8.72 -4.19
CA GLN A 110 -26.67 -10.11 -3.80
C GLN A 110 -26.27 -11.09 -4.91
N LEU A 111 -26.66 -10.81 -6.16
CA LEU A 111 -26.33 -11.61 -7.34
C LEU A 111 -24.81 -11.73 -7.53
N LYS A 112 -24.08 -10.61 -7.40
CA LYS A 112 -22.61 -10.58 -7.45
C LYS A 112 -21.94 -11.13 -6.19
N GLY A 113 -22.72 -11.49 -5.18
CA GLY A 113 -22.25 -12.07 -3.93
C GLY A 113 -21.49 -11.10 -3.03
N ALA A 114 -21.63 -9.79 -3.23
CA ALA A 114 -20.98 -8.75 -2.43
C ALA A 114 -21.37 -8.83 -0.95
N LEU A 115 -22.60 -9.26 -0.67
CA LEU A 115 -23.14 -9.42 0.68
C LEU A 115 -22.92 -10.83 1.29
N ARG A 116 -22.20 -11.72 0.60
CA ARG A 116 -21.93 -13.07 1.11
C ARG A 116 -20.82 -13.06 2.15
N ILE A 117 -21.11 -13.67 3.29
CA ILE A 117 -20.19 -13.93 4.37
C ILE A 117 -19.51 -15.27 4.09
N VAL A 118 -18.21 -15.36 4.36
CA VAL A 118 -17.45 -16.62 4.23
C VAL A 118 -17.86 -17.62 5.32
N SER A 119 -17.56 -18.91 5.12
CA SER A 119 -17.74 -19.93 6.15
C SER A 119 -16.97 -19.56 7.43
N ILE A 120 -17.42 -20.02 8.59
CA ILE A 120 -16.81 -19.69 9.90
C ILE A 120 -15.33 -20.10 9.92
N ASP A 121 -15.00 -21.28 9.40
CA ASP A 121 -13.61 -21.78 9.38
C ASP A 121 -12.70 -20.84 8.56
N LEU A 122 -13.07 -20.57 7.31
CA LEU A 122 -12.34 -19.62 6.46
C LEU A 122 -12.26 -18.23 7.10
N ARG A 123 -13.33 -17.73 7.71
CA ARG A 123 -13.34 -16.44 8.41
C ARG A 123 -12.30 -16.39 9.52
N ASN A 124 -12.23 -17.42 10.35
CA ASN A 124 -11.31 -17.48 11.48
C ASN A 124 -9.84 -17.53 10.99
N GLU A 125 -9.56 -18.31 9.95
CA GLU A 125 -8.25 -18.37 9.30
C GLU A 125 -7.82 -17.02 8.71
N LEU A 126 -8.74 -16.33 8.03
CA LEU A 126 -8.50 -15.00 7.48
C LEU A 126 -8.24 -13.96 8.58
N LEU A 127 -8.96 -14.03 9.70
CA LEU A 127 -8.75 -13.14 10.84
C LEU A 127 -7.45 -13.42 11.57
N ALA A 128 -7.11 -14.70 11.77
CA ALA A 128 -5.82 -15.11 12.32
C ALA A 128 -4.67 -14.56 11.46
N ALA A 129 -4.75 -14.69 10.14
CA ALA A 129 -3.79 -14.16 9.19
C ALA A 129 -3.72 -12.61 9.21
N TYR A 130 -4.86 -11.93 9.31
CA TYR A 130 -4.90 -10.47 9.46
C TYR A 130 -4.17 -10.00 10.72
N ILE A 131 -4.44 -10.63 11.86
CA ILE A 131 -3.82 -10.28 13.15
C ILE A 131 -2.32 -10.53 13.11
N LYS A 132 -1.88 -11.67 12.54
CA LYS A 132 -0.47 -12.04 12.46
C LYS A 132 0.33 -11.13 11.51
N TYR A 133 -0.19 -10.85 10.31
CA TYR A 133 0.64 -10.31 9.22
C TYR A 133 0.19 -8.97 8.63
N VAL A 134 -0.99 -8.44 9.01
CA VAL A 134 -1.44 -7.12 8.57
C VAL A 134 -1.44 -6.12 9.72
N HIS A 135 -2.11 -6.46 10.82
CA HIS A 135 -2.32 -5.56 11.95
C HIS A 135 -1.03 -4.95 12.54
N PRO A 136 0.11 -5.66 12.63
CA PRO A 136 1.32 -5.12 13.26
C PRO A 136 1.89 -3.88 12.59
N LEU A 137 1.74 -3.76 11.27
CA LEU A 137 2.25 -2.64 10.46
C LEU A 137 1.12 -1.87 9.74
N LEU A 138 -0.14 -2.21 10.05
CA LEU A 138 -1.33 -1.52 9.58
C LEU A 138 -2.48 -1.65 10.61
N PRO A 139 -2.33 -1.10 11.83
CA PRO A 139 -3.31 -1.23 12.91
C PRO A 139 -4.49 -0.27 12.73
N VAL A 140 -5.08 -0.29 11.53
CA VAL A 140 -6.15 0.62 11.10
C VAL A 140 -7.51 0.24 11.67
N ILE A 141 -7.64 -0.90 12.37
CA ILE A 141 -8.87 -1.44 12.95
C ILE A 141 -8.82 -1.38 14.49
N ASP A 142 -9.96 -1.12 15.12
CA ASP A 142 -10.15 -1.45 16.53
C ASP A 142 -10.41 -2.96 16.62
N LEU A 143 -9.33 -3.70 16.89
CA LEU A 143 -9.34 -5.15 16.77
C LEU A 143 -10.29 -5.79 17.80
N GLN A 144 -10.36 -5.24 19.01
CA GLN A 144 -11.25 -5.75 20.06
C GLN A 144 -12.71 -5.56 19.68
N TRP A 145 -13.09 -4.35 19.28
CA TRP A 145 -14.46 -4.08 18.82
C TRP A 145 -14.81 -4.93 17.59
N PHE A 146 -13.91 -5.03 16.61
CA PHE A 146 -14.16 -5.77 15.38
C PHE A 146 -14.34 -7.27 15.64
N LEU A 147 -13.44 -7.90 16.40
CA LEU A 147 -13.52 -9.34 16.70
C LEU A 147 -14.75 -9.68 17.54
N LEU A 148 -15.12 -8.83 18.51
CA LEU A 148 -16.36 -9.02 19.27
C LEU A 148 -17.58 -9.08 18.35
N ASN A 149 -17.71 -8.11 17.44
CA ASN A 149 -18.88 -8.02 16.55
C ASN A 149 -18.91 -9.10 15.46
N VAL A 150 -17.75 -9.63 15.04
CA VAL A 150 -17.67 -10.63 13.96
C VAL A 150 -17.68 -12.06 14.48
N MET A 151 -17.09 -12.33 15.65
CA MET A 151 -16.94 -13.69 16.19
C MET A 151 -17.90 -14.04 17.32
N VAL A 152 -18.38 -13.06 18.09
CA VAL A 152 -19.24 -13.30 19.27
C VAL A 152 -20.68 -12.90 18.99
N GLU A 153 -20.88 -11.70 18.46
CA GLU A 153 -22.19 -11.22 18.05
C GLU A 153 -22.65 -11.86 16.73
N ASP A 154 -23.89 -11.56 16.34
CA ASP A 154 -24.42 -11.99 15.04
C ASP A 154 -23.69 -11.28 13.88
N GLU A 155 -22.75 -12.00 13.26
CA GLU A 155 -21.96 -11.55 12.12
C GLU A 155 -22.83 -11.04 10.95
N SER A 156 -24.05 -11.58 10.76
CA SER A 156 -24.96 -11.13 9.69
C SER A 156 -25.44 -9.70 9.91
N ARG A 157 -25.40 -9.22 11.14
CA ARG A 157 -25.78 -7.87 11.55
C ARG A 157 -24.61 -6.92 11.69
N PHE A 158 -23.40 -7.34 11.31
CA PHE A 158 -22.22 -6.47 11.31
C PHE A 158 -22.52 -5.20 10.49
N PRO A 159 -22.25 -4.00 11.03
CA PRO A 159 -22.78 -2.75 10.48
C PRO A 159 -22.19 -2.39 9.12
N SER A 160 -20.98 -2.87 8.81
CA SER A 160 -20.26 -2.51 7.58
C SER A 160 -19.84 -3.74 6.77
N PRO A 161 -20.65 -4.20 5.80
CA PRO A 161 -20.23 -5.23 4.87
C PRO A 161 -18.92 -4.87 4.14
N LEU A 162 -18.73 -3.59 3.82
CA LEU A 162 -17.52 -3.09 3.16
C LEU A 162 -16.29 -3.38 4.01
N LEU A 163 -16.30 -2.97 5.28
CA LEU A 163 -15.17 -3.17 6.17
C LEU A 163 -14.88 -4.64 6.40
N HIS A 164 -15.93 -5.45 6.59
CA HIS A 164 -15.77 -6.90 6.76
C HIS A 164 -15.04 -7.52 5.56
N GLN A 165 -15.53 -7.29 4.33
CA GLN A 165 -14.90 -7.81 3.12
C GLN A 165 -13.46 -7.32 2.97
N ALA A 166 -13.17 -6.06 3.34
CA ALA A 166 -11.83 -5.49 3.28
C ALA A 166 -10.85 -6.15 4.29
N VAL A 167 -11.29 -6.46 5.51
CA VAL A 167 -10.48 -7.20 6.50
C VAL A 167 -10.22 -8.63 6.03
N MET A 168 -11.25 -9.33 5.53
CA MET A 168 -11.10 -10.67 4.95
C MET A 168 -10.12 -10.66 3.78
N LEU A 169 -10.22 -9.66 2.89
CA LEU A 169 -9.30 -9.47 1.77
C LEU A 169 -7.85 -9.30 2.27
N ALA A 170 -7.62 -8.47 3.28
CA ALA A 170 -6.28 -8.24 3.80
C ALA A 170 -5.68 -9.52 4.37
N GLY A 171 -6.42 -10.28 5.19
CA GLY A 171 -5.98 -11.56 5.74
C GLY A 171 -5.73 -12.64 4.68
N SER A 172 -6.50 -12.64 3.59
CA SER A 172 -6.37 -13.65 2.52
C SER A 172 -5.02 -13.64 1.77
N ALA A 173 -4.17 -12.65 2.00
CA ALA A 173 -2.80 -12.62 1.49
C ALA A 173 -1.90 -13.68 2.13
N PHE A 174 -2.20 -14.07 3.36
CA PHE A 174 -1.28 -14.78 4.25
C PHE A 174 -1.83 -16.13 4.73
N ILE A 175 -2.93 -16.60 4.15
CA ILE A 175 -3.41 -17.97 4.37
C ILE A 175 -2.72 -18.94 3.42
N GLU A 176 -2.74 -20.22 3.76
CA GLU A 176 -2.29 -21.28 2.87
C GLU A 176 -3.23 -21.50 1.69
N GLN A 177 -2.68 -22.02 0.59
CA GLN A 177 -3.42 -22.33 -0.63
C GLN A 177 -4.49 -23.40 -0.35
N GLU A 178 -4.18 -24.38 0.48
CA GLU A 178 -5.08 -25.47 0.88
C GLU A 178 -6.32 -24.93 1.61
N THR A 179 -6.17 -23.89 2.44
CA THR A 179 -7.29 -23.26 3.16
C THR A 179 -8.30 -22.66 2.19
N ALA A 180 -7.83 -21.98 1.15
CA ALA A 180 -8.71 -21.44 0.10
C ALA A 180 -9.42 -22.56 -0.68
N VAL A 181 -8.71 -23.64 -1.02
CA VAL A 181 -9.27 -24.77 -1.77
C VAL A 181 -10.31 -25.53 -0.95
N LYS A 182 -10.04 -25.78 0.33
CA LYS A 182 -11.00 -26.40 1.27
C LYS A 182 -12.28 -25.57 1.40
N ALA A 183 -12.17 -24.25 1.36
CA ALA A 183 -13.31 -23.34 1.38
C ALA A 183 -14.05 -23.25 0.02
N GLY A 184 -13.66 -24.06 -0.97
CA GLY A 184 -14.33 -24.20 -2.26
C GLY A 184 -13.78 -23.33 -3.39
N PHE A 185 -12.74 -22.52 -3.15
CA PHE A 185 -12.15 -21.68 -4.19
C PHE A 185 -11.12 -22.44 -5.03
N SER A 186 -11.00 -22.11 -6.31
CA SER A 186 -9.95 -22.73 -7.17
C SER A 186 -8.51 -22.44 -6.71
N SER A 187 -8.30 -21.32 -6.00
CA SER A 187 -7.00 -20.93 -5.45
C SER A 187 -7.10 -19.80 -4.43
N ARG A 188 -6.01 -19.57 -3.66
CA ARG A 188 -5.83 -18.36 -2.84
C ARG A 188 -5.97 -17.09 -3.68
N LYS A 189 -5.39 -17.06 -4.88
CA LYS A 189 -5.53 -15.93 -5.82
C LYS A 189 -6.99 -15.68 -6.22
N ALA A 190 -7.78 -16.74 -6.44
CA ALA A 190 -9.20 -16.63 -6.76
C ALA A 190 -10.04 -16.13 -5.57
N LEU A 191 -9.75 -16.61 -4.35
CA LEU A 191 -10.34 -16.07 -3.11
C LEU A 191 -10.05 -14.58 -2.96
N ARG A 192 -8.78 -14.18 -3.04
CA ARG A 192 -8.34 -12.77 -2.94
C ARG A 192 -9.07 -11.89 -3.95
N ARG A 193 -9.13 -12.33 -5.22
CA ARG A 193 -9.86 -11.61 -6.29
C ARG A 193 -11.34 -11.46 -5.98
N THR A 194 -11.96 -12.52 -5.45
CA THR A 194 -13.37 -12.51 -5.07
C THR A 194 -13.62 -11.49 -3.96
N LEU A 195 -12.86 -11.54 -2.87
CA LEU A 195 -13.01 -10.62 -1.73
C LEU A 195 -12.77 -9.16 -2.15
N PHE A 196 -11.75 -8.90 -2.98
CA PHE A 196 -11.51 -7.57 -3.53
C PHE A 196 -12.68 -7.09 -4.40
N GLY A 197 -13.20 -7.94 -5.29
CA GLY A 197 -14.36 -7.61 -6.11
C GLY A 197 -15.60 -7.27 -5.28
N ARG A 198 -15.83 -8.01 -4.18
CA ARG A 198 -16.93 -7.73 -3.24
C ARG A 198 -16.75 -6.39 -2.53
N ALA A 199 -15.59 -6.15 -1.93
CA ALA A 199 -15.30 -4.87 -1.26
C ALA A 199 -15.38 -3.68 -2.23
N LYS A 200 -14.84 -3.83 -3.44
CA LYS A 200 -14.92 -2.81 -4.50
C LYS A 200 -16.37 -2.47 -4.86
N LEU A 201 -17.22 -3.48 -5.09
CA LEU A 201 -18.63 -3.24 -5.39
C LEU A 201 -19.33 -2.52 -4.24
N LEU A 202 -19.07 -2.92 -2.99
CA LEU A 202 -19.66 -2.28 -1.81
C LEU A 202 -19.23 -0.81 -1.69
N TYR A 203 -17.99 -0.49 -2.03
CA TYR A 203 -17.51 0.89 -2.05
C TYR A 203 -18.14 1.70 -3.20
N GLU A 204 -18.19 1.14 -4.42
CA GLU A 204 -18.73 1.82 -5.61
C GLU A 204 -20.26 2.05 -5.53
N PHE A 205 -20.97 1.22 -4.76
CA PHE A 205 -22.41 1.42 -4.46
C PHE A 205 -22.65 2.28 -3.21
N GLU A 206 -21.61 2.93 -2.65
CA GLU A 206 -21.74 3.86 -1.52
C GLU A 206 -22.43 3.23 -0.29
N THR A 207 -22.18 1.94 -0.05
CA THR A 207 -22.86 1.18 1.01
C THR A 207 -22.47 1.58 2.44
N GLU A 208 -21.34 2.27 2.59
CA GLU A 208 -20.79 2.68 3.88
C GLU A 208 -20.88 4.21 4.02
N PRO A 209 -21.71 4.75 4.92
CA PRO A 209 -21.79 6.20 5.14
C PRO A 209 -20.67 6.75 6.06
N ASN A 210 -20.08 5.92 6.93
CA ASN A 210 -19.09 6.37 7.88
C ASN A 210 -17.72 6.57 7.20
N ALA A 211 -17.25 7.82 7.16
CA ALA A 211 -15.99 8.18 6.53
C ALA A 211 -14.77 7.49 7.16
N TYR A 212 -14.74 7.30 8.48
CA TYR A 212 -13.65 6.59 9.15
C TYR A 212 -13.61 5.12 8.70
N THR A 213 -14.78 4.48 8.60
CA THR A 213 -14.91 3.11 8.07
C THR A 213 -14.53 3.01 6.60
N GLN A 214 -14.85 4.02 5.79
CA GLN A 214 -14.35 4.11 4.40
C GLN A 214 -12.82 4.18 4.36
N ILE A 215 -12.18 5.02 5.17
CA ILE A 215 -10.70 5.14 5.23
C ILE A 215 -10.07 3.80 5.61
N GLN A 216 -10.60 3.12 6.61
CA GLN A 216 -10.15 1.78 7.01
C GLN A 216 -10.23 0.78 5.85
N ALA A 217 -11.39 0.69 5.21
CA ALA A 217 -11.60 -0.24 4.12
C ALA A 217 -10.68 0.05 2.92
N LEU A 218 -10.51 1.32 2.55
CA LEU A 218 -9.64 1.73 1.45
C LEU A 218 -8.16 1.42 1.72
N LEU A 219 -7.69 1.64 2.95
CA LEU A 219 -6.33 1.27 3.38
C LEU A 219 -6.10 -0.25 3.44
N LEU A 220 -7.15 -1.05 3.61
CA LEU A 220 -7.05 -2.50 3.54
C LEU A 220 -7.13 -3.00 2.08
N MET A 221 -7.99 -2.38 1.27
CA MET A 221 -8.12 -2.68 -0.16
C MET A 221 -6.87 -2.37 -0.96
N MET A 222 -6.07 -1.36 -0.55
CA MET A 222 -4.80 -1.04 -1.22
C MET A 222 -3.79 -2.21 -1.23
N GLN A 223 -3.97 -3.20 -0.34
CA GLN A 223 -3.13 -4.41 -0.29
C GLN A 223 -3.35 -5.33 -1.52
N TRP A 224 -4.30 -4.98 -2.39
CA TRP A 224 -4.49 -5.61 -3.68
C TRP A 224 -3.53 -5.02 -4.73
N HIS A 225 -2.50 -5.79 -5.08
CA HIS A 225 -1.57 -5.49 -6.17
C HIS A 225 -1.95 -6.26 -7.44
N GLY A 226 -3.13 -5.97 -8.00
CA GLY A 226 -3.64 -6.63 -9.21
C GLY A 226 -2.69 -6.55 -10.42
N SER A 227 -2.91 -7.38 -11.45
CA SER A 227 -2.13 -7.30 -12.69
C SER A 227 -2.28 -5.89 -13.27
N GLY A 228 -1.15 -5.23 -13.59
CA GLY A 228 -1.03 -3.80 -13.89
C GLY A 228 -1.75 -3.27 -15.15
N SER A 229 -2.86 -3.89 -15.56
CA SER A 229 -3.66 -3.49 -16.72
C SER A 229 -4.79 -2.52 -16.38
N GLY A 230 -4.90 -2.03 -15.14
CA GLY A 230 -5.97 -1.12 -14.72
C GLY A 230 -5.47 0.10 -13.95
N HIS A 231 -6.15 1.24 -14.13
CA HIS A 231 -5.82 2.52 -13.49
C HIS A 231 -6.06 2.58 -11.96
N LYS A 232 -6.63 1.52 -11.35
CA LYS A 232 -6.95 1.44 -9.91
C LYS A 232 -5.88 0.67 -9.13
N ASP A 233 -4.65 1.17 -9.18
CA ASP A 233 -3.50 0.63 -8.46
C ASP A 233 -3.54 0.97 -6.95
N PRO A 234 -2.56 0.57 -6.13
CA PRO A 234 -2.52 0.93 -4.71
C PRO A 234 -2.53 2.45 -4.44
N THR A 235 -2.01 3.25 -5.37
CA THR A 235 -1.97 4.72 -5.23
C THR A 235 -3.35 5.33 -5.37
N TYR A 236 -4.19 4.77 -6.26
CA TYR A 236 -5.60 5.17 -6.42
C TYR A 236 -6.38 4.98 -5.12
N TRP A 237 -6.29 3.80 -4.49
CA TRP A 237 -7.01 3.52 -3.24
C TRP A 237 -6.50 4.37 -2.07
N PHE A 238 -5.20 4.62 -2.02
CA PHE A 238 -4.62 5.54 -1.05
C PHE A 238 -5.13 6.98 -1.24
N ASP A 239 -5.16 7.49 -2.47
CA ASP A 239 -5.58 8.87 -2.74
C ASP A 239 -7.06 9.08 -2.35
N LEU A 240 -7.92 8.07 -2.56
CA LEU A 240 -9.29 8.06 -2.05
C LEU A 240 -9.34 8.07 -0.51
N ALA A 241 -8.52 7.26 0.15
CA ALA A 241 -8.45 7.21 1.61
C ALA A 241 -7.99 8.56 2.19
N TYR A 242 -6.95 9.15 1.59
CA TYR A 242 -6.40 10.45 1.99
C TYR A 242 -7.43 11.57 1.77
N SER A 243 -8.06 11.62 0.60
CA SER A 243 -9.12 12.60 0.32
C SER A 243 -10.29 12.48 1.30
N THR A 244 -10.68 11.25 1.65
CA THR A 244 -11.72 10.99 2.65
C THR A 244 -11.30 11.47 4.04
N ALA A 245 -10.04 11.26 4.42
CA ALA A 245 -9.48 11.74 5.68
C ALA A 245 -9.45 13.27 5.76
N GLN A 246 -9.13 13.96 4.66
CA GLN A 246 -9.18 15.42 4.58
C GLN A 246 -10.62 15.94 4.74
N ARG A 247 -11.59 15.28 4.09
CA ARG A 247 -13.00 15.66 4.15
C ARG A 247 -13.57 15.67 5.57
N VAL A 248 -13.09 14.80 6.45
CA VAL A 248 -13.52 14.73 7.85
C VAL A 248 -12.54 15.37 8.83
N ASP A 249 -11.56 16.12 8.31
CA ASP A 249 -10.48 16.73 9.07
C ASP A 249 -9.85 15.77 10.10
N LEU A 250 -9.47 14.57 9.64
CA LEU A 250 -8.97 13.51 10.52
C LEU A 250 -7.82 14.01 11.40
N LEU A 251 -6.85 14.72 10.81
CA LEU A 251 -5.70 15.29 11.54
C LEU A 251 -6.12 16.33 12.58
N GLY A 252 -7.00 17.27 12.21
CA GLY A 252 -7.51 18.28 13.15
C GLY A 252 -8.35 17.68 14.27
N SER A 253 -8.96 16.51 14.04
CA SER A 253 -9.77 15.79 15.04
C SER A 253 -8.96 14.96 16.06
N LEU A 254 -7.62 14.96 15.97
CA LEU A 254 -6.76 14.17 16.86
C LEU A 254 -6.53 14.89 18.20
N GLU A 255 -6.86 14.21 19.30
CA GLU A 255 -6.64 14.69 20.67
C GLU A 255 -5.22 14.35 21.16
N THR A 256 -4.54 15.31 21.80
CA THR A 256 -3.21 15.08 22.38
C THR A 256 -3.27 14.12 23.56
N GLY A 257 -2.23 13.29 23.74
CA GLY A 257 -2.12 12.37 24.88
C GLY A 257 -2.90 11.05 24.77
N SER A 258 -3.62 10.80 23.66
CA SER A 258 -4.33 9.55 23.39
C SER A 258 -3.79 8.87 22.13
N PHE A 259 -3.51 7.56 22.16
CA PHE A 259 -3.24 6.79 20.93
C PHE A 259 -4.50 6.07 20.45
N SER A 260 -5.56 6.86 20.27
CA SER A 260 -6.85 6.35 19.85
C SER A 260 -6.77 5.67 18.49
N HIS A 261 -7.83 4.93 18.17
CA HIS A 261 -8.01 4.34 16.86
C HIS A 261 -7.81 5.35 15.69
N LYS A 262 -8.26 6.61 15.85
CA LYS A 262 -8.07 7.68 14.85
C LYS A 262 -6.60 8.05 14.65
N HIS A 263 -5.81 8.05 15.72
CA HIS A 263 -4.36 8.27 15.62
C HIS A 263 -3.70 7.17 14.80
N ARG A 264 -4.02 5.90 15.10
CA ARG A 264 -3.50 4.76 14.34
C ARG A 264 -3.83 4.88 12.86
N MET A 265 -5.07 5.25 12.53
CA MET A 265 -5.51 5.47 11.16
C MET A 265 -4.76 6.59 10.45
N TRP A 266 -4.55 7.74 11.11
CA TRP A 266 -3.74 8.83 10.57
C TRP A 266 -2.30 8.38 10.30
N TRP A 267 -1.70 7.66 11.25
CA TRP A 267 -0.33 7.16 11.10
C TRP A 267 -0.21 6.08 10.03
N CYS A 268 -1.26 5.28 9.79
CA CYS A 268 -1.32 4.36 8.66
C CYS A 268 -1.28 5.15 7.34
N LEU A 269 -2.04 6.23 7.19
CA LEU A 269 -1.95 7.12 6.02
C LEU A 269 -0.56 7.71 5.88
N TYR A 270 0.00 8.23 6.97
CA TYR A 270 1.34 8.82 7.02
C TYR A 270 2.40 7.83 6.53
N VAL A 271 2.43 6.61 7.05
CA VAL A 271 3.40 5.58 6.63
C VAL A 271 3.19 5.19 5.17
N ARG A 272 1.94 4.92 4.77
CA ARG A 272 1.63 4.44 3.41
C ARG A 272 1.92 5.48 2.33
N ASP A 273 1.72 6.77 2.59
CA ASP A 273 2.10 7.83 1.66
C ASP A 273 3.59 7.76 1.30
N ARG A 274 4.46 7.46 2.27
CA ARG A 274 5.92 7.51 2.10
C ARG A 274 6.42 6.28 1.37
N ILE A 275 5.90 5.11 1.73
CA ILE A 275 6.20 3.86 1.04
C ILE A 275 5.73 3.90 -0.41
N LEU A 276 4.51 4.41 -0.67
CA LEU A 276 4.00 4.58 -2.04
C LEU A 276 4.79 5.62 -2.82
N SER A 277 5.12 6.77 -2.20
CA SER A 277 5.91 7.81 -2.86
C SER A 277 7.31 7.33 -3.25
N LEU A 278 7.91 6.47 -2.41
CA LEU A 278 9.18 5.82 -2.69
C LEU A 278 9.10 4.89 -3.91
N GLY A 279 8.08 4.03 -3.95
CA GLY A 279 7.95 3.00 -4.98
C GLY A 279 7.39 3.47 -6.31
N PHE A 280 6.39 4.34 -6.28
CA PHE A 280 5.73 4.87 -7.48
C PHE A 280 6.35 6.18 -7.95
N ARG A 281 7.42 6.65 -7.30
CA ARG A 281 8.10 7.92 -7.62
C ARG A 281 7.11 9.07 -7.76
N ARG A 282 6.20 9.23 -6.79
CA ARG A 282 5.19 10.29 -6.77
C ARG A 282 5.40 11.24 -5.59
N PRO A 283 5.00 12.52 -5.66
CA PRO A 283 5.15 13.45 -4.55
C PRO A 283 4.37 13.03 -3.31
N LEU A 284 4.89 13.41 -2.15
CA LEU A 284 4.23 13.24 -0.86
C LEU A 284 2.89 14.00 -0.85
N ARG A 285 1.81 13.34 -0.43
CA ARG A 285 0.53 13.99 -0.15
C ARG A 285 0.53 14.60 1.26
N ILE A 286 1.19 13.95 2.21
CA ILE A 286 1.25 14.37 3.61
C ILE A 286 2.60 15.07 3.88
N PRO A 287 2.58 16.38 4.20
CA PRO A 287 3.80 17.11 4.53
C PRO A 287 4.61 16.44 5.64
N ASN A 288 5.93 16.54 5.55
CA ASN A 288 6.80 16.07 6.61
C ASN A 288 6.98 17.20 7.63
N SER A 289 6.13 17.25 8.65
CA SER A 289 6.13 18.32 9.67
C SER A 289 6.54 17.80 11.04
N ASP A 290 7.38 18.57 11.75
CA ASP A 290 7.83 18.24 13.11
C ASP A 290 6.67 18.22 14.12
N VAL A 291 5.62 19.00 13.85
CA VAL A 291 4.37 19.03 14.63
C VAL A 291 3.67 17.67 14.58
N THR A 292 3.75 16.97 13.44
CA THR A 292 3.19 15.61 13.33
C THR A 292 3.97 14.63 14.21
N MET A 293 5.30 14.75 14.30
CA MET A 293 6.13 13.87 15.12
C MET A 293 5.96 14.10 16.62
N SER A 294 5.78 15.34 17.07
CA SER A 294 5.52 15.61 18.49
C SER A 294 4.20 14.98 18.98
N LEU A 295 3.21 14.84 18.09
CA LEU A 295 1.98 14.10 18.39
C LEU A 295 2.29 12.63 18.70
N LEU A 296 3.21 11.98 17.97
CA LEU A 296 3.63 10.60 18.24
C LEU A 296 4.28 10.48 19.62
N ASP A 297 5.23 11.36 19.95
CA ASP A 297 5.96 11.29 21.22
C ASP A 297 5.06 11.55 22.44
N SER A 298 3.98 12.31 22.26
CA SER A 298 3.00 12.57 23.31
C SER A 298 2.05 11.38 23.58
N THR A 299 2.07 10.36 22.73
CA THR A 299 1.09 9.27 22.79
C THR A 299 1.56 8.14 23.68
N ARG A 300 0.64 7.65 24.52
CA ARG A 300 0.84 6.43 25.30
C ARG A 300 -0.17 5.40 24.82
N TYR A 301 0.33 4.25 24.40
CA TYR A 301 -0.52 3.12 24.07
C TYR A 301 -0.97 2.45 25.37
N TYR A 302 -2.29 2.32 25.54
CA TYR A 302 -2.89 1.53 26.61
C TYR A 302 -3.87 0.57 25.95
N SER A 303 -3.55 -0.72 25.92
CA SER A 303 -4.52 -1.78 25.68
C SER A 303 -4.50 -2.67 26.91
N SER A 304 -5.52 -2.51 27.76
CA SER A 304 -5.64 -3.20 29.05
C SER A 304 -6.88 -4.09 29.13
N GLU A 305 -7.68 -4.15 28.06
CA GLU A 305 -8.90 -4.94 28.06
C GLU A 305 -8.65 -6.35 27.53
N LEU A 306 -9.23 -7.32 28.23
CA LEU A 306 -9.16 -8.72 27.83
C LEU A 306 -10.12 -8.97 26.67
N TYR A 307 -9.66 -9.71 25.67
CA TYR A 307 -10.52 -10.21 24.60
C TYR A 307 -11.49 -11.25 25.15
N HIS A 308 -12.68 -11.33 24.54
CA HIS A 308 -13.69 -12.30 24.90
C HIS A 308 -13.16 -13.74 24.73
N GLU A 309 -13.48 -14.65 25.65
CA GLU A 309 -12.95 -16.03 25.66
C GLU A 309 -13.20 -16.78 24.33
N LEU A 310 -14.41 -16.65 23.77
CA LEU A 310 -14.75 -17.23 22.47
C LEU A 310 -13.83 -16.74 21.33
N VAL A 311 -13.39 -15.47 21.35
CA VAL A 311 -12.46 -14.95 20.34
C VAL A 311 -11.12 -15.68 20.45
N LEU A 312 -10.62 -15.88 21.67
CA LEU A 312 -9.36 -16.59 21.91
C LEU A 312 -9.45 -18.03 21.43
N VAL A 313 -10.54 -18.73 21.75
CA VAL A 313 -10.78 -20.12 21.32
C VAL A 313 -10.88 -20.22 19.80
N MET A 314 -11.63 -19.33 19.14
CA MET A 314 -11.83 -19.38 17.69
C MET A 314 -10.58 -19.02 16.88
N LEU A 315 -9.67 -18.21 17.44
CA LEU A 315 -8.40 -17.86 16.82
C LEU A 315 -7.29 -18.88 17.05
N GLY A 316 -7.48 -19.85 17.95
CA GLY A 316 -6.48 -20.88 18.25
C GLY A 316 -5.12 -20.28 18.61
N GLU A 317 -4.06 -20.72 17.93
CA GLU A 317 -2.68 -20.26 18.18
C GLU A 317 -2.49 -18.76 17.91
N ALA A 318 -3.25 -18.18 16.96
CA ALA A 318 -3.16 -16.76 16.65
C ALA A 318 -3.64 -15.85 17.81
N SER A 319 -4.39 -16.40 18.77
CA SER A 319 -4.79 -15.67 19.98
C SER A 319 -3.58 -15.24 20.83
N ALA A 320 -2.42 -15.89 20.68
CA ALA A 320 -1.19 -15.48 21.35
C ALA A 320 -0.74 -14.06 20.96
N MET A 321 -1.07 -13.59 19.75
CA MET A 321 -0.81 -12.21 19.32
C MET A 321 -1.68 -11.18 20.06
N LEU A 322 -2.80 -11.62 20.66
CA LEU A 322 -3.70 -10.77 21.43
C LEU A 322 -3.29 -10.64 22.90
N SER A 323 -2.18 -11.28 23.33
CA SER A 323 -1.61 -11.02 24.64
C SER A 323 -1.18 -9.55 24.75
N TRP A 324 -1.23 -8.99 25.96
CA TRP A 324 -0.83 -7.60 26.19
C TRP A 324 0.62 -7.35 25.75
N GLU A 325 1.52 -8.32 25.99
CA GLU A 325 2.93 -8.24 25.62
C GLU A 325 3.12 -8.20 24.10
N ASN A 326 2.44 -9.08 23.36
CA ASN A 326 2.57 -9.10 21.90
C ASN A 326 1.88 -7.90 21.25
N GLN A 327 0.78 -7.40 21.82
CA GLN A 327 0.17 -6.14 21.39
C GLN A 327 1.10 -4.94 21.58
N GLU A 328 1.81 -4.88 22.71
CA GLU A 328 2.83 -3.85 22.95
C GLU A 328 3.98 -3.95 21.93
N ARG A 329 4.46 -5.16 21.65
CA ARG A 329 5.51 -5.40 20.64
C ARG A 329 5.05 -5.02 19.23
N MET A 330 3.84 -5.40 18.82
CA MET A 330 3.24 -4.98 17.53
C MET A 330 3.15 -3.46 17.44
N MET A 331 2.69 -2.81 18.50
CA MET A 331 2.58 -1.35 18.53
C MET A 331 3.95 -0.68 18.45
N LEU A 332 4.94 -1.20 19.16
CA LEU A 332 6.31 -0.73 19.11
C LEU A 332 6.85 -0.81 17.67
N LEU A 333 6.65 -1.93 16.97
CA LEU A 333 7.06 -2.08 15.57
C LEU A 333 6.39 -1.03 14.67
N PHE A 334 5.08 -0.79 14.82
CA PHE A 334 4.37 0.24 14.08
C PHE A 334 4.93 1.65 14.36
N ILE A 335 5.24 1.97 15.63
CA ILE A 335 5.88 3.23 16.01
C ILE A 335 7.25 3.38 15.34
N GLN A 336 8.04 2.32 15.26
CA GLN A 336 9.32 2.35 14.54
C GLN A 336 9.13 2.50 13.03
N GLU A 337 8.10 1.91 12.45
CA GLU A 337 7.72 2.12 11.03
C GLU A 337 7.39 3.60 10.78
N ILE A 338 6.65 4.26 11.68
CA ILE A 338 6.34 5.70 11.58
C ILE A 338 7.62 6.54 11.60
N LYS A 339 8.53 6.27 12.54
CA LYS A 339 9.81 6.99 12.66
C LYS A 339 10.70 6.79 11.42
N LEU A 340 10.74 5.57 10.88
CA LEU A 340 11.45 5.31 9.64
C LEU A 340 10.78 6.00 8.45
N ALA A 341 9.45 6.00 8.37
CA ALA A 341 8.70 6.71 7.34
C ALA A 341 8.94 8.22 7.38
N HIS A 342 9.10 8.80 8.57
CA HIS A 342 9.54 10.20 8.72
C HIS A 342 10.92 10.43 8.08
N CYS A 343 11.88 9.52 8.32
CA CYS A 343 13.20 9.57 7.70
C CYS A 343 13.12 9.52 6.16
N VAL A 344 12.31 8.61 5.63
CA VAL A 344 12.03 8.50 4.20
C VAL A 344 11.40 9.79 3.66
N GLY A 345 10.49 10.42 4.41
CA GLY A 345 9.89 11.70 4.04
C GLY A 345 10.92 12.83 3.91
N VAL A 346 11.88 12.92 4.84
CA VAL A 346 13.01 13.88 4.77
C VAL A 346 13.83 13.64 3.51
N ILE A 347 14.18 12.39 3.23
CA ILE A 347 14.97 11.97 2.05
C ILE A 347 14.25 12.38 0.76
N ILE A 348 12.96 12.07 0.64
CA ILE A 348 12.17 12.44 -0.55
C ILE A 348 12.19 13.96 -0.75
N ASN A 349 11.89 14.74 0.29
CA ASN A 349 11.83 16.21 0.18
C ASN A 349 13.17 16.86 -0.19
N LEU A 350 14.29 16.33 0.33
CA LEU A 350 15.62 16.91 0.12
C LEU A 350 16.29 16.42 -1.16
N LEU A 351 16.04 15.18 -1.58
CA LEU A 351 16.77 14.55 -2.69
C LEU A 351 15.97 14.49 -3.99
N TYR A 352 14.65 14.64 -3.94
CA TYR A 352 13.78 14.54 -5.11
C TYR A 352 13.07 15.87 -5.39
N GLN A 353 12.73 16.05 -6.66
CA GLN A 353 11.91 17.15 -7.15
C GLN A 353 10.91 16.61 -8.17
N ASP A 354 9.84 17.36 -8.34
CA ASP A 354 8.80 17.04 -9.31
C ASP A 354 9.28 17.35 -10.72
N ALA A 355 9.02 16.43 -11.65
CA ALA A 355 9.32 16.63 -13.06
C ALA A 355 8.24 16.01 -13.95
N TRP A 356 8.11 16.59 -15.13
CA TRP A 356 7.37 15.99 -16.24
C TRP A 356 8.38 15.32 -17.16
N SER A 357 8.28 14.00 -17.30
CA SER A 357 9.14 13.22 -18.20
C SER A 357 8.33 12.61 -19.34
N PRO A 358 8.83 12.62 -20.58
CA PRO A 358 8.18 11.91 -21.67
C PRO A 358 8.22 10.41 -21.39
N SER A 359 7.05 9.77 -21.37
CA SER A 359 6.93 8.32 -21.28
C SER A 359 7.32 7.68 -22.63
N PRO A 360 7.68 6.39 -22.65
CA PRO A 360 7.93 5.64 -23.88
C PRO A 360 6.74 5.65 -24.86
N SER A 361 5.52 5.90 -24.37
CA SER A 361 4.30 6.01 -25.17
C SER A 361 4.12 7.38 -25.85
N GLY A 362 4.98 8.36 -25.55
CA GLY A 362 4.91 9.73 -26.07
C GLY A 362 4.10 10.70 -25.19
N GLU A 363 3.37 10.21 -24.19
CA GLU A 363 2.66 11.05 -23.21
C GLU A 363 3.61 11.54 -22.10
N CYS A 364 3.43 12.77 -21.60
CA CYS A 364 4.19 13.26 -20.45
C CYS A 364 3.64 12.69 -19.15
N GLU A 365 4.48 12.00 -18.39
CA GLU A 365 4.16 11.46 -17.07
C GLU A 365 4.77 12.36 -15.98
N TYR A 366 3.98 12.63 -14.96
CA TYR A 366 4.42 13.40 -13.79
C TYR A 366 5.01 12.45 -12.75
N SER A 367 6.29 12.64 -12.43
CA SER A 367 7.01 11.77 -11.50
C SER A 367 8.08 12.56 -10.72
N MET A 368 8.52 11.98 -9.61
CA MET A 368 9.65 12.47 -8.84
C MET A 368 10.96 11.99 -9.45
N VAL A 369 11.83 12.94 -9.75
CA VAL A 369 13.20 12.67 -10.23
C VAL A 369 14.23 13.15 -9.19
N PRO A 370 15.39 12.49 -9.08
CA PRO A 370 16.46 12.97 -8.23
C PRO A 370 16.92 14.38 -8.63
N ARG A 371 17.13 15.25 -7.65
CA ARG A 371 17.64 16.61 -7.83
C ARG A 371 19.09 16.57 -8.34
N SER A 372 19.40 17.47 -9.26
CA SER A 372 20.76 17.63 -9.80
C SER A 372 21.72 18.34 -8.83
N ASN A 373 21.21 19.15 -7.90
CA ASN A 373 22.00 20.07 -7.06
C ASN A 373 21.83 19.88 -5.55
N VAL A 374 21.83 18.63 -5.06
CA VAL A 374 21.71 18.34 -3.61
C VAL A 374 22.98 18.77 -2.84
N SER A 375 22.84 19.49 -1.72
CA SER A 375 24.00 19.85 -0.89
C SER A 375 24.59 18.63 -0.16
N GLN A 376 25.91 18.59 0.02
CA GLN A 376 26.56 17.50 0.78
C GLN A 376 26.06 17.44 2.22
N ALA A 377 25.76 18.60 2.82
CA ALA A 377 25.17 18.69 4.15
C ALA A 377 23.80 18.00 4.24
N ALA A 378 22.97 18.08 3.19
CA ALA A 378 21.68 17.39 3.16
C ALA A 378 21.86 15.86 3.11
N ILE A 379 22.80 15.37 2.29
CA ILE A 379 23.12 13.93 2.20
C ILE A 379 23.61 13.41 3.55
N THR A 380 24.59 14.07 4.15
CA THR A 380 25.14 13.70 5.46
C THR A 380 24.08 13.80 6.57
N GLY A 381 23.19 14.79 6.50
CA GLY A 381 22.06 14.91 7.44
C GLY A 381 21.09 13.73 7.34
N CYS A 382 20.68 13.33 6.13
CA CYS A 382 19.84 12.15 5.92
C CYS A 382 20.53 10.86 6.35
N GLU A 383 21.82 10.72 6.07
CA GLU A 383 22.60 9.55 6.47
C GLU A 383 22.65 9.42 7.99
N GLN A 384 22.94 10.53 8.69
CA GLN A 384 22.97 10.55 10.15
C GLN A 384 21.59 10.24 10.72
N LEU A 385 20.52 10.76 10.13
CA LEU A 385 19.15 10.49 10.58
C LEU A 385 18.81 8.99 10.54
N LEU A 386 19.12 8.32 9.42
CA LEU A 386 18.92 6.86 9.29
C LEU A 386 19.82 6.07 10.24
N LYS A 387 21.09 6.48 10.41
CA LYS A 387 22.03 5.85 11.35
C LYS A 387 21.59 6.01 12.81
N THR A 388 21.11 7.18 13.20
CA THR A 388 20.57 7.43 14.54
C THR A 388 19.33 6.55 14.78
N TRP A 389 18.42 6.47 13.79
CA TRP A 389 17.23 5.62 13.94
C TRP A 389 17.57 4.14 14.20
N ILE A 390 18.52 3.56 13.47
CA ILE A 390 18.91 2.15 13.68
C ILE A 390 19.67 1.96 14.99
N GLN A 391 20.46 2.95 15.43
CA GLN A 391 21.19 2.91 16.71
C GLN A 391 20.26 3.00 17.92
N ASP A 392 19.20 3.80 17.81
CA ASP A 392 18.20 4.01 18.86
C ASP A 392 17.06 2.98 18.81
N LEU A 393 17.14 1.99 17.92
CA LEU A 393 16.10 0.99 17.74
C LEU A 393 15.98 0.12 19.02
N PRO A 394 14.79 -0.04 19.60
CA PRO A 394 14.62 -0.85 20.80
C PRO A 394 14.89 -2.35 20.53
N ALA A 395 15.38 -3.07 21.56
CA ALA A 395 15.67 -4.51 21.48
C ALA A 395 14.55 -5.35 20.81
N PRO A 396 13.26 -5.17 21.15
CA PRO A 396 12.16 -5.93 20.53
C PRO A 396 11.87 -5.61 19.06
N ALA A 397 12.49 -4.58 18.48
CA ALA A 397 12.33 -4.22 17.07
C ALA A 397 13.52 -4.63 16.19
N HIS A 398 14.61 -5.13 16.76
CA HIS A 398 15.74 -5.60 15.97
C HIS A 398 15.40 -6.86 15.20
N TYR A 399 15.79 -6.87 13.92
CA TYR A 399 15.87 -8.10 13.14
C TYR A 399 17.08 -8.93 13.59
N PHE A 400 16.92 -10.24 13.57
CA PHE A 400 18.00 -11.19 13.79
C PHE A 400 17.79 -12.42 12.90
N PRO A 401 18.85 -13.18 12.55
CA PRO A 401 18.72 -14.30 11.63
C PRO A 401 17.69 -15.34 12.12
N PRO A 402 16.76 -15.81 11.25
CA PRO A 402 15.75 -16.81 11.57
C PRO A 402 16.32 -18.11 12.15
N SER A 403 17.60 -18.41 11.86
CA SER A 403 18.31 -19.56 12.41
C SER A 403 18.33 -19.60 13.95
N LEU A 404 18.18 -18.46 14.61
CA LEU A 404 18.10 -18.35 16.07
C LEU A 404 16.75 -18.80 16.65
N LEU A 405 15.72 -18.96 15.81
CA LEU A 405 14.38 -19.41 16.20
C LEU A 405 14.08 -20.85 15.75
N ARG A 406 15.12 -21.65 15.45
CA ARG A 406 14.95 -23.01 14.90
C ARG A 406 14.09 -23.93 15.77
N ASP A 407 14.03 -23.68 17.08
CA ASP A 407 13.27 -24.48 18.04
C ASP A 407 11.83 -23.97 18.24
N CYS A 408 11.46 -22.83 17.66
CA CYS A 408 10.12 -22.26 17.76
C CYS A 408 9.15 -22.99 16.81
N HIS A 409 7.90 -23.14 17.26
CA HIS A 409 6.81 -23.60 16.38
C HIS A 409 6.56 -22.59 15.25
N ALA A 410 6.23 -23.08 14.05
CA ALA A 410 6.08 -22.27 12.83
C ALA A 410 5.08 -21.10 12.97
N GLU A 411 4.13 -21.19 13.90
CA GLU A 411 3.11 -20.18 14.17
C GLU A 411 3.34 -19.38 15.46
N SER A 412 4.53 -19.49 16.07
CA SER A 412 4.82 -18.77 17.31
C SER A 412 4.83 -17.24 17.09
N PRO A 413 4.44 -16.45 18.10
CA PRO A 413 4.51 -14.98 18.02
C PRO A 413 5.91 -14.46 17.65
N GLU A 414 6.96 -15.16 18.05
CA GLU A 414 8.35 -14.80 17.74
C GLU A 414 8.62 -14.83 16.24
N ILE A 415 8.16 -15.87 15.53
CA ILE A 415 8.30 -16.00 14.08
C ILE A 415 7.48 -14.91 13.38
N VAL A 416 6.25 -14.69 13.84
CA VAL A 416 5.37 -13.64 13.29
C VAL A 416 6.01 -12.27 13.40
N LEU A 417 6.50 -11.91 14.60
CA LEU A 417 7.14 -10.63 14.85
C LEU A 417 8.46 -10.49 14.09
N LEU A 418 9.20 -11.59 13.89
CA LEU A 418 10.44 -11.58 13.12
C LEU A 418 10.22 -11.17 11.66
N VAL A 419 9.12 -11.58 11.03
CA VAL A 419 8.76 -11.13 9.66
C VAL A 419 8.65 -9.60 9.61
N HIS A 420 8.00 -8.99 10.61
CA HIS A 420 7.81 -7.54 10.67
C HIS A 420 9.11 -6.79 10.97
N GLN A 421 9.95 -7.34 11.86
CA GLN A 421 11.29 -6.83 12.12
C GLN A 421 12.16 -6.87 10.86
N ALA A 422 12.10 -7.97 10.11
CA ALA A 422 12.82 -8.12 8.85
C ALA A 422 12.35 -7.07 7.83
N PHE A 423 11.04 -6.87 7.70
CA PHE A 423 10.50 -5.85 6.80
C PHE A 423 10.93 -4.42 7.18
N LEU A 424 10.91 -4.07 8.47
CA LEU A 424 11.43 -2.76 8.94
C LEU A 424 12.90 -2.57 8.58
N TYR A 425 13.71 -3.62 8.75
CA TYR A 425 15.13 -3.55 8.43
C TYR A 425 15.38 -3.46 6.92
N LEU A 426 14.63 -4.22 6.10
CA LEU A 426 14.66 -4.11 4.64
C LEU A 426 14.27 -2.70 4.16
N LEU A 427 13.26 -2.07 4.77
CA LEU A 427 12.90 -0.67 4.48
C LEU A 427 14.04 0.30 4.81
N HIS A 428 14.74 0.10 5.92
CA HIS A 428 15.89 0.92 6.31
C HIS A 428 17.04 0.79 5.30
N LEU A 429 17.42 -0.44 4.94
CA LEU A 429 18.46 -0.71 3.94
C LEU A 429 18.10 -0.11 2.57
N THR A 430 16.82 -0.15 2.22
CA THR A 430 16.29 0.45 0.99
C THR A 430 16.39 1.97 1.02
N ALA A 431 16.02 2.62 2.13
CA ALA A 431 16.16 4.06 2.30
C ALA A 431 17.63 4.53 2.21
N MET A 432 18.55 3.78 2.83
CA MET A 432 20.00 3.99 2.71
C MET A 432 20.49 3.83 1.26
N SER A 433 20.01 2.80 0.56
CA SER A 433 20.37 2.55 -0.85
C SER A 433 19.94 3.72 -1.74
N ILE A 434 18.74 4.25 -1.55
CA ILE A 434 18.21 5.40 -2.29
C ILE A 434 19.04 6.67 -2.03
N LEU A 435 19.40 6.90 -0.77
CA LEU A 435 20.26 8.01 -0.39
C LEU A 435 21.60 7.96 -1.13
N TYR A 436 22.26 6.80 -1.13
CA TYR A 436 23.54 6.62 -1.81
C TYR A 436 23.44 6.67 -3.34
N GLN A 437 22.36 6.15 -3.93
CA GLN A 437 22.09 6.30 -5.36
C GLN A 437 21.95 7.77 -5.77
N ALA A 438 21.22 8.57 -4.99
CA ALA A 438 21.06 10.00 -5.24
C ALA A 438 22.39 10.75 -5.10
N ALA A 439 23.21 10.38 -4.11
CA ALA A 439 24.53 10.99 -3.87
C ALA A 439 25.56 10.62 -4.95
N SER A 440 25.56 9.38 -5.44
CA SER A 440 26.55 8.86 -6.41
C SER A 440 26.42 9.48 -7.81
N ARG A 441 25.33 10.18 -8.12
CA ARG A 441 25.17 10.93 -9.38
C ARG A 441 26.06 12.18 -9.46
N LYS A 442 26.73 12.58 -8.37
CA LYS A 442 27.78 13.61 -8.38
C LYS A 442 29.14 12.99 -8.65
N GLY A 443 29.75 13.35 -9.77
CA GLY A 443 31.11 12.95 -10.12
C GLY A 443 32.14 13.68 -9.27
N ASP A 444 32.78 12.95 -8.36
CA ASP A 444 34.13 13.18 -7.80
C ASP A 444 34.45 12.01 -6.83
N GLY A 445 35.72 11.80 -6.45
CA GLY A 445 36.25 10.58 -5.80
C GLY A 445 35.54 10.02 -4.54
N ILE A 446 34.56 10.74 -3.96
CA ILE A 446 33.60 10.23 -2.96
C ILE A 446 32.69 9.12 -3.56
N GLN A 447 32.53 9.12 -4.88
CA GLN A 447 31.71 8.15 -5.63
C GLN A 447 32.17 6.70 -5.39
N THR A 448 33.47 6.45 -5.28
CA THR A 448 34.02 5.09 -5.07
C THR A 448 33.64 4.50 -3.72
N THR A 449 33.68 5.29 -2.65
CA THR A 449 33.28 4.84 -1.30
C THR A 449 31.78 4.59 -1.24
N LEU A 450 30.96 5.51 -1.78
CA LEU A 450 29.50 5.37 -1.81
C LEU A 450 29.04 4.15 -2.61
N ILE A 451 29.71 3.84 -3.72
CA ILE A 451 29.44 2.62 -4.50
C ILE A 451 29.76 1.36 -3.66
N SER A 452 30.86 1.38 -2.90
CA SER A 452 31.21 0.26 -2.01
C SER A 452 30.17 0.05 -0.89
N GLU A 453 29.73 1.13 -0.26
CA GLU A 453 28.68 1.09 0.77
C GLU A 453 27.36 0.57 0.18
N MET A 454 26.96 1.06 -1.00
CA MET A 454 25.76 0.60 -1.70
C MET A 454 25.82 -0.91 -2.00
N ARG A 455 26.97 -1.43 -2.44
CA ARG A 455 27.17 -2.87 -2.62
C ARG A 455 26.95 -3.65 -1.32
N GLY A 456 27.51 -3.16 -0.21
CA GLY A 456 27.31 -3.73 1.12
C GLY A 456 25.85 -3.78 1.55
N LEU A 457 25.05 -2.76 1.21
CA LEU A 457 23.61 -2.74 1.48
C LEU A 457 22.85 -3.77 0.65
N THR A 458 23.12 -3.84 -0.66
CA THR A 458 22.44 -4.81 -1.54
C THR A 458 22.76 -6.27 -1.16
N LEU A 459 23.99 -6.50 -0.68
CA LEU A 459 24.43 -7.76 -0.09
C LEU A 459 23.59 -8.15 1.13
N GLN A 460 23.44 -7.24 2.09
CA GLN A 460 22.63 -7.47 3.30
C GLN A 460 21.17 -7.74 2.95
N VAL A 461 20.59 -7.02 1.99
CA VAL A 461 19.22 -7.29 1.54
C VAL A 461 19.11 -8.71 0.97
N ASN A 462 20.06 -9.11 0.13
CA ASN A 462 20.10 -10.46 -0.45
C ASN A 462 20.19 -11.55 0.64
N GLU A 463 21.07 -11.36 1.63
CA GLU A 463 21.20 -12.29 2.78
C GLU A 463 19.88 -12.45 3.53
N ILE A 464 19.19 -11.36 3.87
CA ILE A 464 17.90 -11.40 4.56
C ILE A 464 16.84 -12.13 3.72
N LEU A 465 16.77 -11.84 2.41
CA LEU A 465 15.79 -12.48 1.52
C LEU A 465 16.01 -14.00 1.46
N ASN A 466 17.26 -14.45 1.36
CA ASN A 466 17.60 -15.88 1.35
C ASN A 466 17.30 -16.54 2.70
N GLU A 467 17.67 -15.90 3.82
CA GLU A 467 17.38 -16.41 5.15
C GLU A 467 15.87 -16.62 5.39
N LEU A 468 15.06 -15.63 4.98
CA LEU A 468 13.60 -15.72 5.05
C LEU A 468 13.03 -16.76 4.09
N HIS A 469 13.63 -16.91 2.91
CA HIS A 469 13.24 -17.94 1.94
C HIS A 469 13.49 -19.35 2.48
N ASP A 470 14.69 -19.61 3.01
CA ASP A 470 15.11 -20.90 3.55
C ASP A 470 14.22 -21.34 4.72
N CYS A 471 13.71 -20.38 5.49
CA CYS A 471 12.78 -20.60 6.60
C CYS A 471 11.29 -20.55 6.19
N ARG A 472 10.98 -20.43 4.89
CA ARG A 472 9.62 -20.31 4.33
C ARG A 472 8.82 -19.12 4.84
N MET A 473 9.48 -18.07 5.30
CA MET A 473 8.86 -16.86 5.86
C MET A 473 8.66 -15.76 4.81
N LEU A 474 9.34 -15.86 3.67
CA LEU A 474 9.36 -14.80 2.65
C LEU A 474 7.96 -14.40 2.16
N HIS A 475 7.04 -15.35 2.04
CA HIS A 475 5.69 -15.10 1.52
C HIS A 475 4.79 -14.31 2.49
N PHE A 476 5.21 -14.13 3.75
CA PHE A 476 4.54 -13.28 4.75
C PHE A 476 4.95 -11.81 4.67
N LEU A 477 5.93 -11.47 3.84
CA LEU A 477 6.30 -10.08 3.62
C LEU A 477 5.17 -9.31 2.89
N PRO A 478 4.94 -8.03 3.22
CA PRO A 478 3.88 -7.24 2.62
C PRO A 478 4.19 -6.90 1.15
N GLY A 479 3.17 -6.46 0.41
CA GLY A 479 3.29 -6.12 -1.02
C GLY A 479 4.30 -5.00 -1.32
N SER A 480 4.57 -4.13 -0.33
CA SER A 480 5.63 -3.11 -0.38
C SER A 480 7.03 -3.70 -0.60
N THR A 481 7.25 -4.99 -0.34
CA THR A 481 8.51 -5.68 -0.64
C THR A 481 8.81 -5.68 -2.14
N ILE A 482 7.79 -5.65 -3.00
CA ILE A 482 7.99 -5.53 -4.46
C ILE A 482 8.75 -4.25 -4.80
N THR A 483 8.40 -3.13 -4.14
CA THR A 483 9.12 -1.87 -4.27
C THR A 483 10.58 -2.00 -3.85
N ILE A 484 10.85 -2.67 -2.73
CA ILE A 484 12.21 -2.93 -2.25
C ILE A 484 13.00 -3.71 -3.31
N LEU A 485 12.43 -4.79 -3.87
CA LEU A 485 13.07 -5.59 -4.91
C LEU A 485 13.38 -4.77 -6.16
N ILE A 486 12.46 -3.90 -6.61
CA ILE A 486 12.70 -3.00 -7.76
C ILE A 486 13.90 -2.09 -7.49
N ILE A 487 13.95 -1.44 -6.32
CA ILE A 487 15.02 -0.49 -5.98
C ILE A 487 16.38 -1.19 -5.87
N ILE A 488 16.42 -2.40 -5.33
CA ILE A 488 17.65 -3.19 -5.19
C ILE A 488 18.12 -3.74 -6.53
N LEU A 489 17.20 -4.14 -7.41
CA LEU A 489 17.52 -4.45 -8.79
C LEU A 489 18.14 -3.24 -9.48
N GLU A 490 17.49 -2.08 -9.45
CA GLU A 490 18.00 -0.82 -10.02
C GLU A 490 19.40 -0.47 -9.48
N ALA A 491 19.64 -0.69 -8.18
CA ALA A 491 20.94 -0.48 -7.54
C ALA A 491 22.04 -1.38 -8.11
N SER A 492 21.69 -2.62 -8.46
CA SER A 492 22.62 -3.67 -8.87
C SER A 492 22.93 -3.64 -10.37
N LEU A 493 22.07 -3.03 -11.21
CA LEU A 493 22.24 -3.00 -12.66
C LEU A 493 23.57 -2.39 -13.16
N PRO A 494 24.09 -1.28 -12.61
CA PRO A 494 25.35 -0.71 -13.07
C PRO A 494 26.54 -1.66 -12.87
N ASP A 495 26.53 -2.41 -11.77
CA ASP A 495 27.61 -3.31 -11.37
C ASP A 495 27.75 -4.53 -12.29
N LEU A 496 26.71 -4.88 -13.05
CA LEU A 496 26.76 -5.94 -14.05
C LEU A 496 27.70 -5.63 -15.23
N LYS A 497 27.98 -4.35 -15.49
CA LYS A 497 28.83 -3.88 -16.59
C LYS A 497 30.27 -3.58 -16.15
N VAL A 498 30.58 -3.69 -14.86
CA VAL A 498 31.90 -3.36 -14.30
C VAL A 498 32.93 -4.43 -14.71
N PRO A 499 34.20 -4.07 -14.99
CA PRO A 499 35.23 -5.03 -15.42
C PRO A 499 35.66 -6.03 -14.34
N ASP A 500 35.44 -5.72 -13.07
CA ASP A 500 35.70 -6.62 -11.94
C ASP A 500 34.73 -7.81 -11.91
N SER A 501 35.27 -9.03 -11.94
CA SER A 501 34.47 -10.26 -11.95
C SER A 501 33.74 -10.53 -10.63
N ILE A 502 34.31 -10.13 -9.49
CA ILE A 502 33.70 -10.34 -8.17
C ILE A 502 32.47 -9.44 -8.04
N VAL A 503 32.60 -8.17 -8.44
CA VAL A 503 31.49 -7.20 -8.45
C VAL A 503 30.35 -7.68 -9.35
N ARG A 504 30.67 -8.17 -10.56
CA ARG A 504 29.64 -8.73 -11.46
C ARG A 504 28.96 -9.96 -10.88
N MET A 505 29.73 -10.86 -10.26
CA MET A 505 29.19 -12.07 -9.62
C MET A 505 28.23 -11.70 -8.49
N GLN A 506 28.58 -10.68 -7.69
CA GLN A 506 27.71 -10.19 -6.63
C GLN A 506 26.41 -9.58 -7.17
N ALA A 507 26.52 -8.70 -8.16
CA ALA A 507 25.34 -8.11 -8.79
C ALA A 507 24.43 -9.18 -9.40
N MET A 508 25.02 -10.21 -10.04
CA MET A 508 24.26 -11.35 -10.57
C MET A 508 23.57 -12.15 -9.45
N SER A 509 24.23 -12.37 -8.31
CA SER A 509 23.63 -13.01 -7.14
C SER A 509 22.41 -12.23 -6.64
N ASN A 510 22.51 -10.91 -6.55
CA ASN A 510 21.39 -10.05 -6.14
C ASN A 510 20.22 -10.14 -7.12
N LEU A 511 20.49 -10.21 -8.44
CA LEU A 511 19.45 -10.39 -9.45
C LEU A 511 18.70 -11.71 -9.27
N TYR A 512 19.41 -12.81 -9.05
CA TYR A 512 18.79 -14.11 -8.81
C TYR A 512 17.95 -14.13 -7.55
N ALA A 513 18.45 -13.56 -6.45
CA ALA A 513 17.70 -13.47 -5.20
C ALA A 513 16.42 -12.62 -5.36
N CYS A 514 16.48 -11.51 -6.11
CA CYS A 514 15.28 -10.72 -6.41
C CYS A 514 14.29 -11.46 -7.31
N GLU A 515 14.78 -12.21 -8.31
CA GLU A 515 13.94 -13.04 -9.20
C GLU A 515 13.24 -14.14 -8.42
N GLU A 516 13.97 -14.87 -7.57
CA GLU A 516 13.41 -15.92 -6.71
C GLU A 516 12.40 -15.33 -5.73
N ALA A 517 12.75 -14.25 -5.03
CA ALA A 517 11.85 -13.62 -4.09
C ALA A 517 10.56 -13.11 -4.75
N ALA A 518 10.67 -12.51 -5.94
CA ALA A 518 9.51 -12.10 -6.71
C ALA A 518 8.65 -13.28 -7.16
N GLY A 519 9.25 -14.42 -7.52
CA GLY A 519 8.53 -15.65 -7.87
C GLY A 519 7.63 -16.14 -6.73
N HIS A 520 8.11 -16.10 -5.49
CA HIS A 520 7.32 -16.43 -4.30
C HIS A 520 6.20 -15.41 -4.07
N LEU A 521 6.52 -14.12 -4.14
CA LEU A 521 5.54 -13.05 -3.93
C LEU A 521 4.47 -12.98 -5.02
N LEU A 522 4.76 -13.44 -6.25
CA LEU A 522 3.82 -13.44 -7.39
C LEU A 522 2.52 -14.20 -7.10
N GLN A 523 2.57 -15.22 -6.24
CA GLN A 523 1.40 -15.98 -5.83
C GLN A 523 0.37 -15.12 -5.08
N THR A 524 0.85 -14.10 -4.35
CA THR A 524 0.03 -13.19 -3.54
C THR A 524 -0.19 -11.84 -4.21
N TYR A 525 0.83 -11.35 -4.91
CA TYR A 525 0.93 -10.01 -5.48
C TYR A 525 1.33 -10.09 -6.96
N PRO A 526 0.35 -10.04 -7.88
CA PRO A 526 0.60 -10.01 -9.32
C PRO A 526 1.62 -8.97 -9.80
N ALA A 527 1.74 -7.82 -9.12
CA ALA A 527 2.74 -6.80 -9.46
C ALA A 527 4.21 -7.28 -9.39
N ALA A 528 4.49 -8.41 -8.71
CA ALA A 528 5.84 -9.00 -8.68
C ALA A 528 6.33 -9.44 -10.07
N GLU A 529 5.43 -9.60 -11.05
CA GLU A 529 5.78 -9.88 -12.44
C GLU A 529 6.71 -8.81 -13.06
N ILE A 530 6.59 -7.55 -12.61
CA ILE A 530 7.46 -6.45 -13.06
C ILE A 530 8.92 -6.74 -12.66
N VAL A 531 9.14 -7.20 -11.43
CA VAL A 531 10.48 -7.54 -10.90
C VAL A 531 11.09 -8.68 -11.71
N LEU A 532 10.29 -9.73 -11.99
CA LEU A 532 10.72 -10.87 -12.81
C LEU A 532 11.13 -10.42 -14.22
N SER A 533 10.29 -9.64 -14.88
CA SER A 533 10.56 -9.12 -16.22
C SER A 533 11.83 -8.26 -16.26
N GLN A 534 11.99 -7.34 -15.29
CA GLN A 534 13.19 -6.49 -15.21
C GLN A 534 14.47 -7.30 -14.99
N ALA A 535 14.46 -8.27 -14.06
CA ALA A 535 15.61 -9.13 -13.80
C ALA A 535 15.99 -9.98 -15.03
N GLN A 536 14.99 -10.56 -15.70
CA GLN A 536 15.18 -11.38 -16.90
C GLN A 536 15.73 -10.56 -18.08
N ASN A 537 15.20 -9.35 -18.30
CA ASN A 537 15.69 -8.44 -19.34
C ASN A 537 17.15 -8.01 -19.07
N ALA A 538 17.49 -7.68 -17.83
CA ALA A 538 18.86 -7.34 -17.45
C ALA A 538 19.84 -8.48 -17.74
N ARG A 539 19.46 -9.73 -17.44
CA ARG A 539 20.25 -10.92 -17.78
C ARG A 539 20.33 -11.15 -19.29
N GLY A 540 19.24 -10.97 -20.01
CA GLY A 540 19.18 -11.07 -21.47
C GLY A 540 20.15 -10.12 -22.16
N HIS A 541 20.24 -8.86 -21.70
CA HIS A 541 21.19 -7.89 -22.22
C HIS A 541 22.66 -8.28 -21.98
N LEU A 542 22.98 -8.92 -20.85
CA LEU A 542 24.34 -9.39 -20.56
C LEU A 542 24.77 -10.56 -21.43
N LEU A 543 23.83 -11.46 -21.74
CA LEU A 543 24.07 -12.64 -22.57
C LEU A 543 23.99 -12.34 -24.07
N GLY A 544 23.69 -11.10 -24.47
CA GLY A 544 23.49 -10.71 -25.87
C GLY A 544 22.23 -11.32 -26.50
N LEU A 545 21.25 -11.71 -25.67
CA LEU A 545 20.03 -12.42 -26.08
C LEU A 545 18.83 -11.47 -26.32
N ALA A 546 18.95 -10.19 -25.96
CA ALA A 546 17.93 -9.17 -26.20
C ALA A 546 18.40 -8.18 -27.29
N VAL A 547 17.66 -8.11 -28.39
CA VAL A 547 17.84 -7.09 -29.45
C VAL A 547 17.06 -5.83 -29.03
N THR A 548 17.72 -4.67 -29.10
CA THR A 548 17.17 -3.35 -28.76
C THR A 548 15.92 -2.99 -29.54
#